data_AF-A0AAW9IAB9-F1
#
_entry.id   AF-A0AAW9IAB9-F1
#
_cell.length_a   1.000
_cell.length_b   1.000
_cell.length_c   1.000
_cell.angle_alpha   90.00
_cell.angle_beta   90.00
_cell.angle_gamma   90.00
#
_symmetry.space_group_name_H-M   'P 1'
#
loop_
_entity.id
_entity.type
_entity.pdbx_description
1 polymer ?
#
loop_
_entity_poly.entity_id
_entity_poly.type
_entity_poly.pdbx_seq_one_letter_code
_entity_poly.pdbx_strand_id
1 'polypeptide(L)'
;RLIYPSIEREVRNELTNRGEEGAIKIFKENLKALLMQPPIKGKAVMGYDPGFRTGCKIAILDSTGRFLDKSTVYPTAPQNKVKETKKILKELINQYNVEVISLGNGTASRESEEVISEIISEVKKEAGKEIAYVIVSEAGASVYSASELATKEYPDLDVTVRG
;
A
#
# COMPACT_ATOMS: atom_id res chain seq x y z
N ARG A 1 51.24 -19.37 -6.15
CA ARG A 1 50.73 -18.11 -5.54
C ARG A 1 49.50 -17.53 -6.27
N LEU A 2 49.39 -17.64 -7.61
CA LEU A 2 48.27 -17.06 -8.38
C LEU A 2 47.06 -17.99 -8.61
N ILE A 3 47.24 -19.32 -8.56
CA ILE A 3 46.21 -20.30 -8.89
C ILE A 3 45.09 -20.34 -7.84
N TYR A 4 45.45 -20.40 -6.55
CA TYR A 4 44.48 -20.51 -5.47
C TYR A 4 43.48 -19.33 -5.41
N PRO A 5 43.92 -18.05 -5.46
CA PRO A 5 42.97 -16.92 -5.50
C PRO A 5 42.10 -16.89 -6.77
N SER A 6 42.60 -17.41 -7.90
CA SER A 6 41.83 -17.49 -9.14
C SER A 6 40.70 -18.51 -9.03
N ILE A 7 41.00 -19.71 -8.50
CA ILE A 7 40.02 -20.76 -8.28
C ILE A 7 38.98 -20.33 -7.23
N GLU A 8 39.41 -19.68 -6.14
CA GLU A 8 38.47 -19.18 -5.14
C GLU A 8 37.47 -18.19 -5.74
N ARG A 9 37.95 -17.25 -6.57
CA ARG A 9 37.08 -16.28 -7.25
C ARG A 9 36.13 -16.97 -8.24
N GLU A 10 36.61 -17.95 -8.99
CA GLU A 10 35.78 -18.71 -9.93
C GLU A 10 34.65 -19.44 -9.20
N VAL A 11 34.95 -20.17 -8.12
CA VAL A 11 33.95 -20.87 -7.30
C VAL A 11 32.98 -19.87 -6.66
N ARG A 12 33.46 -18.73 -6.13
CA ARG A 12 32.57 -17.70 -5.58
C ARG A 12 31.64 -17.13 -6.64
N ASN A 13 32.13 -16.85 -7.84
CA ASN A 13 31.32 -16.35 -8.94
C ASN A 13 30.27 -17.39 -9.35
N GLU A 14 30.63 -18.67 -9.44
CA GLU A 14 29.67 -19.74 -9.75
C GLU A 14 28.57 -19.83 -8.68
N LEU A 15 28.95 -19.81 -7.40
CA LEU A 15 28.00 -19.85 -6.28
C LEU A 15 27.09 -18.61 -6.25
N THR A 16 27.63 -17.42 -6.52
CA THR A 16 26.85 -16.18 -6.64
C THR A 16 25.86 -16.28 -7.80
N ASN A 17 26.31 -16.67 -8.99
CA ASN A 17 25.43 -16.81 -10.17
C ASN A 17 24.28 -17.78 -9.89
N ARG A 18 24.57 -18.93 -9.29
CA ARG A 18 23.55 -19.91 -8.90
C ARG A 18 22.57 -19.35 -7.88
N GLY A 19 23.05 -18.56 -6.92
CA GLY A 19 22.22 -17.86 -5.94
C GLY A 19 21.30 -16.83 -6.58
N GLU A 20 21.84 -16.01 -7.49
CA GLU A 20 21.08 -14.99 -8.22
C GLU A 20 20.02 -15.59 -9.14
N GLU A 21 20.34 -16.64 -9.90
CA GLU A 21 19.36 -17.38 -10.71
C GLU A 21 18.21 -17.93 -9.86
N GLY A 22 18.53 -18.50 -8.70
CA GLY A 22 17.54 -18.97 -7.73
C GLY A 22 16.64 -17.83 -7.23
N ALA A 23 17.22 -16.70 -6.83
CA ALA A 23 16.48 -15.55 -6.34
C ALA A 23 15.56 -14.95 -7.42
N ILE A 24 16.06 -14.77 -8.65
CA ILE A 24 15.29 -14.27 -9.79
C ILE A 24 14.09 -15.17 -10.07
N LYS A 25 14.25 -16.49 -9.98
CA LYS A 25 13.13 -17.42 -10.16
C LYS A 25 12.03 -17.19 -9.11
N ILE A 26 12.39 -16.98 -7.84
CA ILE A 26 11.42 -16.69 -6.78
C ILE A 26 10.75 -15.33 -7.00
N PHE A 27 11.51 -14.28 -7.35
CA PHE A 27 10.94 -12.96 -7.65
C PHE A 27 9.96 -13.00 -8.82
N LYS A 28 10.28 -13.78 -9.87
CA LYS A 28 9.39 -13.99 -11.00
C LYS A 28 8.06 -14.62 -10.57
N GLU A 29 8.09 -15.69 -9.76
CA GLU A 29 6.86 -16.35 -9.32
C GLU A 29 6.04 -15.44 -8.39
N ASN A 30 6.69 -14.67 -7.50
CA ASN A 30 6.01 -13.70 -6.63
C ASN A 30 5.34 -12.59 -7.45
N LEU A 31 6.05 -12.01 -8.43
CA LEU A 31 5.50 -10.98 -9.32
C LEU A 31 4.33 -11.53 -10.13
N LYS A 32 4.46 -12.74 -10.67
CA LYS A 32 3.37 -13.40 -11.40
C LYS A 32 2.14 -13.58 -10.52
N ALA A 33 2.30 -14.00 -9.27
CA ALA A 33 1.19 -14.15 -8.34
C ALA A 33 0.47 -12.81 -8.09
N LEU A 34 1.20 -11.70 -7.95
CA LEU A 34 0.63 -10.36 -7.81
C LEU A 34 -0.15 -9.92 -9.05
N LEU A 35 0.41 -10.11 -10.26
CA LEU A 35 -0.23 -9.72 -11.51
C LEU A 35 -1.48 -10.53 -11.84
N MET A 36 -1.58 -11.76 -11.34
CA MET A 36 -2.72 -12.66 -11.56
C MET A 36 -3.83 -12.49 -10.53
N GLN A 37 -3.72 -11.54 -9.59
CA GLN A 37 -4.77 -11.28 -8.61
C GLN A 37 -6.05 -10.79 -9.30
N PRO A 38 -7.23 -11.31 -8.91
CA PRO A 38 -8.49 -10.87 -9.49
C PRO A 38 -8.77 -9.40 -9.13
N PRO A 39 -9.14 -8.55 -10.11
CA PRO A 39 -9.40 -7.14 -9.85
C PRO A 39 -10.77 -6.95 -9.18
N ILE A 40 -10.87 -5.94 -8.31
CA ILE A 40 -12.15 -5.46 -7.76
C ILE A 40 -12.69 -4.41 -8.73
N LYS A 41 -13.82 -4.69 -9.39
CA LYS A 41 -14.44 -3.79 -10.37
C LYS A 41 -15.67 -3.09 -9.78
N GLY A 42 -15.86 -1.83 -10.17
CA GLY A 42 -17.10 -1.11 -9.92
C GLY A 42 -17.32 -0.64 -8.49
N LYS A 43 -16.29 -0.70 -7.63
CA LYS A 43 -16.38 -0.30 -6.22
C LYS A 43 -15.61 0.99 -5.96
N ALA A 44 -16.15 1.86 -5.13
CA ALA A 44 -15.39 3.00 -4.60
C ALA A 44 -14.37 2.52 -3.55
N VAL A 45 -13.11 2.93 -3.70
CA VAL A 45 -11.97 2.44 -2.91
C VAL A 45 -11.33 3.57 -2.13
N MET A 46 -11.04 3.32 -0.85
CA MET A 46 -10.14 4.14 -0.04
C MET A 46 -8.78 3.46 0.02
N GLY A 47 -7.78 4.03 -0.66
CA GLY A 47 -6.38 3.68 -0.49
C GLY A 47 -5.88 4.20 0.86
N TYR A 48 -5.23 3.33 1.62
CA TYR A 48 -4.65 3.62 2.93
C TYR A 48 -3.19 3.18 2.92
N ASP A 49 -2.28 4.15 2.81
CA ASP A 49 -0.83 3.97 2.95
C ASP A 49 -0.44 4.22 4.42
N PRO A 50 -0.14 3.17 5.21
CA PRO A 50 0.15 3.29 6.63
C PRO A 50 1.50 3.96 6.90
N GLY A 51 1.58 4.68 8.01
CA GLY A 51 2.83 5.30 8.42
C GLY A 51 2.76 5.92 9.81
N PHE A 52 3.88 5.84 10.52
CA PHE A 52 4.04 6.42 11.86
C PHE A 52 4.24 7.95 11.80
N ARG A 53 5.50 8.40 11.67
CA ARG A 53 5.88 9.82 11.81
C ARG A 53 5.25 10.73 10.75
N THR A 54 5.15 10.25 9.51
CA THR A 54 4.60 11.02 8.38
C THR A 54 3.08 10.88 8.26
N GLY A 55 2.44 10.19 9.21
CA GLY A 55 1.03 9.85 9.16
C GLY A 55 0.69 8.82 8.09
N CYS A 56 -0.56 8.39 8.09
CA CYS A 56 -1.14 7.51 7.09
C CYS A 56 -1.80 8.36 6.00
N LYS A 57 -1.50 8.05 4.73
CA LYS A 57 -2.00 8.83 3.59
C LYS A 57 -3.21 8.11 3.03
N ILE A 58 -4.22 8.91 2.73
CA ILE A 58 -5.53 8.44 2.31
C ILE A 58 -5.78 8.98 0.93
N ALA A 59 -6.19 8.12 0.01
CA ALA A 59 -6.64 8.49 -1.32
C ALA A 59 -8.01 7.85 -1.57
N ILE A 60 -8.93 8.61 -2.15
CA ILE A 60 -10.26 8.13 -2.51
C ILE A 60 -10.35 7.99 -4.02
N LEU A 61 -10.73 6.81 -4.48
CA LEU A 61 -10.96 6.48 -5.88
C LEU A 61 -12.43 6.09 -6.09
N ASP A 62 -13.02 6.55 -7.18
CA ASP A 62 -14.37 6.11 -7.57
C ASP A 62 -14.38 4.70 -8.17
N SER A 63 -15.56 4.23 -8.55
CA SER A 63 -15.76 2.92 -9.19
C SER A 63 -15.03 2.70 -10.52
N THR A 64 -14.55 3.79 -11.15
CA THR A 64 -13.77 3.78 -12.40
C THR A 64 -12.26 3.88 -12.15
N GLY A 65 -11.83 4.07 -10.90
CA GLY A 65 -10.44 4.29 -10.53
C GLY A 65 -10.00 5.76 -10.60
N ARG A 66 -10.94 6.71 -10.80
CA ARG A 66 -10.63 8.14 -10.83
C ARG A 66 -10.38 8.65 -9.42
N PHE A 67 -9.29 9.39 -9.24
CA PHE A 67 -9.01 10.10 -8.00
C PHE A 67 -10.06 11.16 -7.69
N LEU A 68 -10.58 11.13 -6.46
CA LEU A 68 -11.60 12.06 -5.96
C LEU A 68 -11.05 12.98 -4.88
N ASP A 69 -10.34 12.43 -3.89
CA ASP A 69 -9.93 13.19 -2.71
C ASP A 69 -8.73 12.56 -2.01
N LYS A 70 -8.09 13.33 -1.13
CA LYS A 70 -6.97 12.89 -0.29
C LYS A 70 -7.07 13.41 1.13
N SER A 71 -6.45 12.69 2.05
CA SER A 71 -6.24 13.18 3.41
C SER A 71 -4.97 12.61 4.02
N THR A 72 -4.54 13.19 5.12
CA THR A 72 -3.46 12.65 5.95
C THR A 72 -3.97 12.55 7.38
N VAL A 73 -3.92 11.34 7.94
CA VAL A 73 -4.39 11.06 9.29
C VAL A 73 -3.26 10.49 10.14
N TYR A 74 -3.40 10.58 11.46
CA TYR A 74 -2.31 10.22 12.39
C TYR A 74 -2.80 9.27 13.50
N PRO A 75 -3.32 8.07 13.16
CA PRO A 75 -3.90 7.17 14.14
C PRO A 75 -2.86 6.47 15.00
N THR A 76 -1.63 6.31 14.50
CA THR A 76 -0.56 5.56 15.14
C THR A 76 0.40 6.46 15.91
N ALA A 77 1.38 5.86 16.58
CA ALA A 77 2.46 6.60 17.21
C ALA A 77 3.22 7.47 16.17
N PRO A 78 3.71 8.67 16.56
CA PRO A 78 3.70 9.24 17.91
C PRO A 78 2.44 10.04 18.27
N GLN A 79 1.59 10.44 17.31
CA GLN A 79 0.48 11.35 17.62
C GLN A 79 -0.75 10.64 18.23
N ASN A 80 -1.01 9.37 17.89
CA ASN A 80 -2.12 8.56 18.42
C ASN A 80 -3.49 9.25 18.34
N LYS A 81 -3.75 10.02 17.27
CA LYS A 81 -4.99 10.77 17.03
C LYS A 81 -6.10 9.87 16.48
N VAL A 82 -6.41 8.78 17.18
CA VAL A 82 -7.38 7.77 16.73
C VAL A 82 -8.78 8.36 16.57
N LYS A 83 -9.28 9.12 17.55
CA LYS A 83 -10.63 9.71 17.48
C LYS A 83 -10.81 10.67 16.30
N GLU A 84 -9.82 11.52 16.06
CA GLU A 84 -9.80 12.45 14.93
C GLU A 84 -9.76 11.69 13.60
N THR A 85 -8.90 10.66 13.51
CA THR A 85 -8.81 9.78 12.35
C THR A 85 -10.13 9.09 12.05
N LYS A 86 -10.79 8.49 13.06
CA LYS A 86 -12.11 7.86 12.88
C LYS A 86 -13.14 8.83 12.33
N LYS A 87 -13.18 10.07 12.84
CA LYS A 87 -14.11 11.09 12.35
C LYS A 87 -13.87 11.39 10.87
N ILE A 88 -12.64 11.71 10.49
CA ILE A 88 -12.26 12.05 9.11
C ILE A 88 -12.56 10.88 8.16
N LEU A 89 -12.16 9.67 8.53
CA LEU A 89 -12.34 8.51 7.66
C LEU A 89 -13.82 8.15 7.50
N LYS A 90 -14.64 8.25 8.54
CA LYS A 90 -16.10 8.06 8.44
C LYS A 90 -16.76 9.10 7.55
N GLU A 91 -16.34 10.37 7.64
CA GLU A 91 -16.83 11.43 6.77
C GLU A 91 -16.54 11.12 5.30
N LEU A 92 -15.30 10.74 4.97
CA LEU A 92 -14.90 10.35 3.61
C LEU A 92 -15.65 9.10 3.12
N ILE A 93 -15.79 8.07 3.97
CA ILE A 93 -16.51 6.83 3.67
C ILE A 93 -17.96 7.12 3.26
N ASN A 94 -18.62 8.01 4.00
CA ASN A 94 -20.02 8.36 3.75
C ASN A 94 -20.15 9.28 2.53
N GLN A 95 -19.29 10.29 2.42
CA GLN A 95 -19.31 11.26 1.32
C GLN A 95 -19.10 10.61 -0.04
N TYR A 96 -18.12 9.70 -0.15
CA TYR A 96 -17.74 9.08 -1.42
C TYR A 96 -18.31 7.67 -1.61
N ASN A 97 -19.20 7.25 -0.72
CA ASN A 97 -19.77 5.92 -0.70
C ASN A 97 -18.72 4.79 -0.80
N VAL A 98 -17.60 4.89 -0.09
CA VAL A 98 -16.53 3.88 -0.09
C VAL A 98 -17.06 2.50 0.31
N GLU A 99 -16.67 1.46 -0.43
CA GLU A 99 -17.09 0.07 -0.19
C GLU A 99 -15.91 -0.82 0.22
N VAL A 100 -14.68 -0.45 -0.16
CA VAL A 100 -13.47 -1.21 0.12
C VAL A 100 -12.36 -0.28 0.60
N ILE A 101 -11.67 -0.67 1.66
CA ILE A 101 -10.43 -0.03 2.14
C ILE A 101 -9.25 -0.91 1.72
N SER A 102 -8.32 -0.35 0.94
CA SER A 102 -7.08 -1.00 0.53
C SER A 102 -5.96 -0.57 1.47
N LEU A 103 -5.60 -1.42 2.42
CA LEU A 103 -4.54 -1.17 3.40
C LEU A 103 -3.21 -1.69 2.87
N GLY A 104 -2.23 -0.82 2.71
CA GLY A 104 -0.88 -1.22 2.38
C GLY A 104 -0.25 -2.09 3.48
N ASN A 105 0.60 -3.04 3.07
CA ASN A 105 1.26 -4.01 3.96
C ASN A 105 2.61 -3.54 4.52
N GLY A 106 2.88 -2.23 4.47
CA GLY A 106 4.12 -1.62 4.89
C GLY A 106 4.18 -1.33 6.38
N THR A 107 4.92 -0.27 6.70
CA THR A 107 5.19 0.12 8.08
C THR A 107 3.92 0.63 8.76
N ALA A 108 3.67 0.23 10.01
CA ALA A 108 2.48 0.57 10.78
C ALA A 108 1.16 -0.08 10.29
N SER A 109 1.23 -1.01 9.33
CA SER A 109 0.05 -1.69 8.77
C SER A 109 -0.80 -2.39 9.82
N ARG A 110 -0.18 -3.06 10.80
CA ARG A 110 -0.88 -3.77 11.89
C ARG A 110 -1.65 -2.80 12.79
N GLU A 111 -1.02 -1.72 13.23
CA GLU A 111 -1.65 -0.70 14.06
C GLU A 111 -2.78 0.01 13.32
N SER A 112 -2.61 0.23 12.02
CA SER A 112 -3.65 0.77 11.14
C SER A 112 -4.83 -0.20 10.95
N GLU A 113 -4.57 -1.51 10.84
CA GLU A 113 -5.60 -2.54 10.71
C GLU A 113 -6.55 -2.56 11.92
N GLU A 114 -6.02 -2.41 13.13
CA GLU A 114 -6.82 -2.33 14.36
C GLU A 114 -7.81 -1.15 14.29
N VAL A 115 -7.34 0.03 13.88
CA VAL A 115 -8.18 1.23 13.75
C VAL A 115 -9.20 1.09 12.63
N ILE A 116 -8.83 0.51 11.48
CA ILE A 116 -9.73 0.27 10.35
C ILE A 116 -10.85 -0.71 10.74
N SER A 117 -10.51 -1.77 11.48
CA SER A 117 -11.47 -2.78 11.94
C SER A 117 -12.53 -2.17 12.88
N GLU A 118 -12.10 -1.27 13.77
CA GLU A 118 -13.00 -0.51 14.62
C GLU A 118 -13.92 0.42 13.80
N ILE A 119 -13.37 1.13 12.80
CA ILE A 119 -14.16 2.00 11.90
C ILE A 119 -15.23 1.21 11.16
N ILE A 120 -14.89 0.08 10.56
CA ILE A 120 -15.84 -0.77 9.83
C ILE A 120 -16.97 -1.22 10.77
N SER A 121 -16.62 -1.64 11.98
CA SER A 121 -17.59 -2.07 12.99
C SER A 121 -18.53 -0.93 13.41
N GLU A 122 -18.00 0.27 13.60
CA GLU A 122 -18.79 1.45 13.96
C GLU A 122 -19.68 1.91 12.79
N VAL A 123 -19.17 1.96 11.56
CA VAL A 123 -19.95 2.34 10.37
C VAL A 123 -21.11 1.38 10.14
N LYS A 124 -20.89 0.06 10.32
CA LYS A 124 -21.96 -0.93 10.22
C LYS A 124 -23.05 -0.70 11.27
N LYS A 125 -22.69 -0.32 12.50
CA LYS A 125 -23.65 -0.03 13.58
C LYS A 125 -24.39 1.29 13.37
N GLU A 126 -23.69 2.33 12.94
CA GLU A 126 -24.21 3.70 12.83
C GLU A 126 -25.05 3.91 11.55
N ALA A 127 -24.59 3.35 10.42
CA ALA A 127 -25.17 3.60 9.10
C ALA A 127 -25.72 2.34 8.42
N GLY A 128 -25.57 1.15 9.01
CA GLY A 128 -25.98 -0.12 8.39
C GLY A 128 -25.17 -0.49 7.15
N LYS A 129 -24.08 0.24 6.87
CA LYS A 129 -23.27 0.06 5.66
C LYS A 129 -22.19 -0.99 5.87
N GLU A 130 -22.10 -1.93 4.92
CA GLU A 130 -21.02 -2.93 4.91
C GLU A 130 -19.82 -2.44 4.11
N ILE A 131 -18.65 -2.53 4.72
CA ILE A 131 -17.37 -2.15 4.13
C ILE A 131 -16.39 -3.29 4.39
N ALA A 132 -15.62 -3.64 3.37
CA ALA A 132 -14.54 -4.60 3.50
C ALA A 132 -13.20 -3.89 3.54
N TYR A 133 -12.18 -4.52 4.13
CA TYR A 133 -10.80 -4.13 3.90
C TYR A 133 -10.02 -5.29 3.28
N VAL A 134 -8.97 -4.94 2.54
CA VAL A 134 -8.01 -5.88 1.98
C VAL A 134 -6.61 -5.36 2.24
N ILE A 135 -5.68 -6.27 2.54
CA ILE A 135 -4.27 -5.94 2.66
C ILE A 135 -3.63 -6.10 1.28
N VAL A 136 -2.95 -5.05 0.81
CA VAL A 136 -2.30 -5.01 -0.51
C VAL A 136 -0.80 -4.83 -0.37
N SER A 137 -0.06 -5.31 -1.37
CA SER A 137 1.38 -5.08 -1.41
C SER A 137 1.67 -3.64 -1.81
N GLU A 138 2.49 -2.95 -1.02
CA GLU A 138 3.02 -1.62 -1.36
C GLU A 138 4.27 -1.70 -2.27
N ALA A 139 4.64 -2.91 -2.72
CA ALA A 139 5.81 -3.10 -3.56
C ALA A 139 5.63 -2.33 -4.89
N GLY A 140 6.45 -1.29 -5.07
CA GLY A 140 6.43 -0.43 -6.25
C GLY A 140 5.62 0.87 -6.09
N ALA A 141 4.82 1.03 -5.03
CA ALA A 141 4.06 2.25 -4.76
C ALA A 141 4.97 3.50 -4.69
N SER A 142 6.04 3.43 -3.88
CA SER A 142 7.01 4.52 -3.77
C SER A 142 7.83 4.76 -5.05
N VAL A 143 8.03 3.72 -5.88
CA VAL A 143 8.74 3.85 -7.17
C VAL A 143 7.83 4.55 -8.17
N TYR A 144 6.55 4.16 -8.21
CA TYR A 144 5.54 4.80 -9.04
C TYR A 144 5.37 6.27 -8.64
N SER A 145 5.21 6.58 -7.35
CA SER A 145 4.91 7.93 -6.88
C SER A 145 5.99 8.97 -7.26
N ALA A 146 7.26 8.54 -7.31
CA ALA A 146 8.41 9.33 -7.72
C ALA A 146 8.68 9.31 -9.25
N SER A 147 7.89 8.57 -10.03
CA SER A 147 8.11 8.42 -11.47
C SER A 147 7.65 9.63 -12.27
N GLU A 148 8.23 9.79 -13.46
CA GLU A 148 7.75 10.77 -14.45
C GLU A 148 6.30 10.50 -14.87
N LEU A 149 5.90 9.23 -14.92
CA LEU A 149 4.54 8.83 -15.28
C LEU A 149 3.53 9.35 -14.25
N ALA A 150 3.75 9.08 -12.97
CA ALA A 150 2.87 9.57 -11.90
C ALA A 150 2.81 11.11 -11.84
N THR A 151 3.91 11.78 -12.19
CA THR A 151 3.94 13.24 -12.32
C THR A 151 3.10 13.74 -13.49
N LYS A 152 3.02 12.98 -14.59
CA LYS A 152 2.15 13.30 -15.74
C LYS A 152 0.68 13.00 -15.43
N GLU A 153 0.39 11.91 -14.72
CA GLU A 153 -0.98 11.52 -14.36
C GLU A 153 -1.58 12.43 -13.28
N TYR A 154 -0.76 12.84 -12.31
CA TYR A 154 -1.19 13.63 -11.16
C TYR A 154 -0.23 14.80 -10.85
N PRO A 155 -0.15 15.81 -11.74
CA PRO A 155 0.81 16.91 -11.62
C PRO A 155 0.62 17.71 -10.34
N ASP A 156 -0.62 17.88 -9.87
CA ASP A 156 -0.98 18.69 -8.70
C ASP A 156 -0.94 17.91 -7.38
N LEU A 157 -0.68 16.60 -7.42
CA LEU A 157 -0.54 15.79 -6.20
C LEU A 157 0.91 15.73 -5.75
N ASP A 158 1.10 15.79 -4.44
CA ASP A 158 2.41 15.55 -3.82
C ASP A 158 2.83 14.08 -3.95
N VAL A 159 4.13 13.84 -4.04
CA VAL A 159 4.74 12.51 -4.18
C VAL A 159 4.27 11.55 -3.08
N THR A 160 4.01 12.03 -1.87
CA THR A 160 3.58 11.18 -0.75
C THR A 160 2.17 10.63 -0.89
N VAL A 161 1.33 11.21 -1.74
CA VAL A 161 -0.08 10.80 -1.92
C VAL A 161 -0.29 9.97 -3.18
N ARG A 162 0.65 10.02 -4.13
CA ARG A 162 0.56 9.25 -5.38
C ARG A 162 0.83 7.75 -5.17
N GLY A 163 1.41 7.36 -4.04
CA GLY A 163 1.73 5.97 -3.71
C GLY A 163 0.51 5.10 -3.55
#